data_AF-A0A327RL87-F1
#
_entry.id   AF-A0A327RL87-F1
#
_cell.length_a   1.000
_cell.length_b   1.000
_cell.length_c   1.000
_cell.angle_alpha   90.00
_cell.angle_beta   90.00
_cell.angle_gamma   90.00
#
_symmetry.space_group_name_H-M   'P 1'
#
loop_
_entity.id
_entity.type
_entity.pdbx_description
1 polymer ?
#
loop_
_entity_poly.entity_id
_entity_poly.type
_entity_poly.pdbx_seq_one_letter_code
_entity_poly.pdbx_strand_id
1 'polypeptide(L)'
;MKEDRQLLVLTHLSQLVTLILGFGSLILPLIIWLTQKNKVYQMDVHGKTIVNFQLSLVVLYIICVPLILLFGLGLLGWLVLGLVSIIYPIINAIKVSNGENPNYPLSFNFIS
;
A
#
# COMPACT_ATOMS: atom_id res chain seq x y z
N MET A 1 -7.85 -23.17 3.56
CA MET A 1 -7.11 -22.13 2.78
C MET A 1 -5.69 -22.62 2.60
N LYS A 2 -5.04 -22.34 1.46
CA LYS A 2 -3.64 -22.72 1.23
C LYS A 2 -2.68 -21.69 1.83
N GLU A 3 -1.53 -22.11 2.30
CA GLU A 3 -0.44 -21.19 2.60
C GLU A 3 0.29 -20.84 1.30
N ASP A 4 0.47 -19.55 1.02
CA ASP A 4 1.13 -19.07 -0.20
C ASP A 4 1.87 -17.77 0.09
N ARG A 5 3.03 -17.90 0.74
CA ARG A 5 3.83 -16.75 1.15
C ARG A 5 4.33 -15.94 -0.04
N GLN A 6 4.68 -16.60 -1.14
CA GLN A 6 5.13 -15.93 -2.36
C GLN A 6 4.04 -15.01 -2.91
N LEU A 7 2.78 -15.46 -2.91
CA LEU A 7 1.66 -14.63 -3.32
C LEU A 7 1.41 -13.46 -2.36
N LEU A 8 1.58 -13.64 -1.05
CA LEU A 8 1.51 -12.53 -0.08
C LEU A 8 2.59 -11.47 -0.38
N VAL A 9 3.84 -11.89 -0.56
CA VAL A 9 4.97 -11.03 -0.94
C VAL A 9 4.68 -10.30 -2.25
N LEU A 10 4.19 -11.00 -3.27
CA LEU A 10 3.82 -10.41 -4.55
C LEU A 10 2.69 -9.39 -4.40
N THR A 11 1.74 -9.63 -3.49
CA THR A 11 0.65 -8.68 -3.23
C THR A 11 1.20 -7.38 -2.65
N HIS A 12 2.17 -7.43 -1.73
CA HIS A 12 2.86 -6.23 -1.23
C HIS A 12 3.62 -5.52 -2.37
N LEU A 13 4.41 -6.26 -3.17
CA LEU A 13 5.17 -5.67 -4.28
C LEU A 13 4.28 -5.12 -5.40
N SER A 14 3.06 -5.64 -5.57
CA SER A 14 2.11 -5.15 -6.58
C SER A 14 1.77 -3.67 -6.42
N GLN A 15 1.92 -3.12 -5.20
CA GLN A 15 1.73 -1.71 -4.92
C GLN A 15 2.72 -0.81 -5.68
N LEU A 16 3.90 -1.33 -6.06
CA LEU A 16 4.91 -0.59 -6.84
C LEU A 16 4.44 -0.25 -8.25
N VAL A 17 3.34 -0.84 -8.73
CA VAL A 17 2.69 -0.41 -9.97
C VAL A 17 2.27 1.07 -9.94
N THR A 18 2.20 1.68 -8.75
CA THR A 18 2.07 3.14 -8.54
C THR A 18 3.09 3.95 -9.32
N LEU A 19 4.30 3.43 -9.54
CA LEU A 19 5.32 4.14 -10.31
C LEU A 19 4.96 4.28 -11.80
N ILE A 20 4.10 3.41 -12.31
CA ILE A 20 3.69 3.39 -13.72
C ILE A 20 2.30 4.02 -13.88
N LEU A 21 1.35 3.64 -13.02
CA LEU A 21 -0.06 4.02 -13.14
C LEU A 21 -0.45 5.25 -12.30
N GLY A 22 0.43 5.73 -11.41
CA GLY A 22 0.12 6.79 -10.47
C GLY A 22 -1.08 6.44 -9.59
N PHE A 23 -2.09 7.32 -9.56
CA PHE A 23 -3.30 7.19 -8.72
C PHE A 23 -4.17 5.95 -9.04
N GLY A 24 -3.99 5.30 -10.19
CA GLY A 24 -4.74 4.09 -10.57
C GLY A 24 -4.18 2.77 -9.98
N SER A 25 -3.12 2.84 -9.19
CA SER A 25 -2.37 1.67 -8.72
C SER A 25 -3.08 0.78 -7.71
N LEU A 26 -4.20 1.25 -7.16
CA LEU A 26 -5.03 0.48 -6.24
C LEU A 26 -5.75 -0.70 -6.91
N ILE A 27 -5.90 -0.65 -8.24
CA ILE A 27 -6.61 -1.68 -9.00
C ILE A 27 -5.91 -3.04 -8.88
N LEU A 28 -4.58 -3.09 -9.06
CA LEU A 28 -3.87 -4.35 -9.10
C LEU A 28 -3.87 -5.08 -7.74
N PRO A 29 -3.49 -4.46 -6.60
CA PRO A 29 -3.59 -5.10 -5.30
C PRO A 29 -5.03 -5.48 -4.92
N LEU A 30 -6.02 -4.66 -5.32
CA LEU A 30 -7.42 -4.94 -5.05
C LEU A 30 -7.90 -6.19 -5.80
N ILE A 31 -7.53 -6.35 -7.08
CA ILE A 31 -7.84 -7.56 -7.84
C ILE A 31 -7.19 -8.79 -7.20
N ILE A 32 -5.92 -8.70 -6.81
CA ILE A 32 -5.21 -9.82 -6.15
C ILE A 32 -5.91 -10.18 -4.84
N TRP A 33 -6.21 -9.19 -3.99
CA TRP A 33 -6.88 -9.42 -2.72
C TRP A 33 -8.28 -10.02 -2.92
N LEU A 34 -9.15 -9.43 -3.73
CA LEU A 34 -10.52 -9.89 -3.92
C LEU A 34 -10.61 -11.31 -4.51
N THR A 35 -9.67 -11.67 -5.39
CA THR A 35 -9.65 -13.00 -6.03
C THR A 35 -9.03 -14.09 -5.16
N GLN A 36 -8.17 -13.72 -4.20
CA GLN A 36 -7.37 -14.66 -3.40
C GLN A 36 -7.76 -14.71 -1.91
N LYS A 37 -8.50 -13.74 -1.38
CA LYS A 37 -8.83 -13.63 0.07
C LYS A 37 -9.47 -14.88 0.68
N ASN A 38 -10.27 -15.61 -0.09
CA ASN A 38 -10.94 -16.84 0.38
C ASN A 38 -10.10 -18.11 0.14
N LYS A 39 -8.99 -17.98 -0.59
CA LYS A 39 -8.16 -19.12 -1.04
C LYS A 39 -6.87 -19.24 -0.23
N VAL A 40 -6.25 -18.11 0.12
CA VAL A 40 -4.92 -18.04 0.73
C VAL A 40 -5.02 -17.62 2.18
N TYR A 41 -4.34 -18.35 3.07
CA TYR A 41 -4.25 -18.03 4.48
C TYR A 41 -3.60 -16.65 4.68
N GLN A 42 -4.13 -15.85 5.61
CA GLN A 42 -3.73 -14.44 5.88
C GLN A 42 -3.95 -13.42 4.75
N MET A 43 -4.27 -13.84 3.52
CA MET A 43 -4.45 -12.92 2.40
C MET A 43 -5.45 -11.79 2.66
N ASP A 44 -6.52 -12.07 3.40
CA ASP A 44 -7.49 -11.03 3.75
C ASP A 44 -6.88 -9.92 4.62
N VAL A 45 -6.06 -10.29 5.60
CA VAL A 45 -5.40 -9.35 6.51
C VAL A 45 -4.37 -8.51 5.76
N HIS A 46 -3.51 -9.13 4.94
CA HIS A 46 -2.52 -8.42 4.14
C HIS A 46 -3.17 -7.50 3.10
N GLY A 47 -4.20 -8.01 2.40
CA GLY A 47 -4.93 -7.25 1.39
C GLY A 47 -5.62 -6.01 1.95
N LYS A 48 -6.35 -6.14 3.07
CA LYS A 48 -6.94 -4.98 3.77
C LYS A 48 -5.90 -3.96 4.18
N THR A 49 -4.77 -4.41 4.75
CA THR A 49 -3.69 -3.52 5.18
C THR A 49 -3.09 -2.74 4.00
N ILE A 50 -2.87 -3.41 2.87
CA ILE A 50 -2.36 -2.81 1.63
C ILE A 50 -3.35 -1.77 1.08
N VAL A 51 -4.64 -2.10 1.02
CA VAL A 51 -5.69 -1.19 0.52
C VAL A 51 -5.83 0.03 1.44
N ASN A 52 -5.84 -0.18 2.77
CA ASN A 52 -5.87 0.90 3.75
C ASN A 52 -4.71 1.86 3.57
N PHE A 53 -3.49 1.34 3.39
CA PHE A 53 -2.31 2.19 3.17
C PHE A 53 -2.40 2.99 1.87
N GLN A 54 -2.80 2.36 0.76
CA GLN A 54 -2.91 3.08 -0.50
C GLN A 54 -4.01 4.15 -0.48
N LEU A 55 -5.17 3.87 0.12
CA LEU A 55 -6.20 4.88 0.32
C LEU A 55 -5.69 6.02 1.20
N SER A 56 -4.90 5.72 2.23
CA SER A 56 -4.29 6.73 3.09
C SER A 56 -3.33 7.62 2.32
N LEU A 57 -2.49 7.04 1.46
CA LEU A 57 -1.62 7.82 0.57
C LEU A 57 -2.42 8.75 -0.33
N VAL A 58 -3.50 8.27 -0.96
CA VAL A 58 -4.37 9.10 -1.81
C VAL A 58 -4.94 10.28 -1.02
N VAL A 59 -5.46 10.04 0.18
CA VAL A 59 -5.99 11.10 1.06
C VAL A 59 -4.90 12.11 1.42
N LEU A 60 -3.70 11.64 1.80
CA LEU A 60 -2.58 12.51 2.14
C LEU A 60 -2.10 13.33 0.94
N TYR A 61 -2.06 12.76 -0.26
CA TYR A 61 -1.74 13.48 -1.50
C TYR A 61 -2.74 14.62 -1.77
N ILE A 62 -4.04 14.36 -1.56
CA ILE A 62 -5.10 15.36 -1.71
C ILE A 62 -4.94 16.49 -0.68
N ILE A 63 -4.64 16.15 0.58
CA ILE A 63 -4.39 17.14 1.64
C ILE A 63 -3.16 18.01 1.32
N CYS A 64 -2.15 17.45 0.66
CA CYS A 64 -0.98 18.22 0.25
C CYS A 64 -1.29 19.27 -0.83
N VAL A 65 -2.36 19.14 -1.63
CA VAL A 65 -2.72 20.10 -2.69
C VAL A 65 -2.94 21.53 -2.15
N PRO A 66 -3.84 21.79 -1.19
CA PRO A 66 -3.99 23.12 -0.62
C PRO A 66 -2.73 23.58 0.14
N LEU A 67 -1.95 22.67 0.72
CA LEU A 67 -0.69 22.99 1.40
C LEU A 67 0.40 23.50 0.44
N ILE A 68 0.27 23.33 -0.87
CA ILE A 68 1.17 23.94 -1.85
C ILE A 68 1.13 25.47 -1.72
N LEU A 69 -0.04 26.05 -1.42
CA LEU A 69 -0.20 27.50 -1.26
C LEU A 69 0.53 28.04 -0.01
N LEU A 70 0.90 27.16 0.93
CA LEU A 70 1.65 27.50 2.13
C LEU A 70 3.16 27.36 1.86
N PHE A 71 3.73 28.29 1.09
CA PHE A 71 5.16 28.32 0.74
C PHE A 71 5.70 27.04 0.07
N GLY A 72 4.86 26.30 -0.66
CA GLY A 72 5.28 25.07 -1.34
C GLY A 72 5.43 23.86 -0.41
N LEU A 73 4.99 23.92 0.86
CA LEU A 73 5.04 22.78 1.79
C LEU A 73 4.37 21.52 1.24
N GLY A 74 3.31 21.68 0.45
CA GLY A 74 2.65 20.57 -0.24
C GLY A 74 3.58 19.77 -1.17
N LEU A 75 4.55 20.43 -1.81
CA LEU A 75 5.52 19.78 -2.70
C LEU A 75 6.50 18.90 -1.92
N LEU A 76 6.94 19.36 -0.74
CA LEU A 76 7.76 18.55 0.17
C LEU A 76 6.96 17.32 0.64
N GLY A 77 5.68 17.51 0.96
CA GLY A 77 4.77 16.41 1.30
C GLY A 77 4.68 15.37 0.19
N TRP A 78 4.51 15.79 -1.06
CA TRP A 78 4.46 14.88 -2.22
C TRP A 78 5.76 14.07 -2.40
N LEU A 79 6.93 14.69 -2.19
CA LEU A 79 8.22 13.99 -2.25
C LEU A 79 8.32 12.92 -1.16
N VAL A 80 7.98 13.25 0.08
CA VAL A 80 8.02 12.31 1.21
C VAL A 80 7.04 11.16 1.00
N LEU A 81 5.80 11.46 0.61
CA LEU A 81 4.78 10.43 0.30
C LEU A 81 5.22 9.53 -0.86
N GLY A 82 5.90 10.09 -1.86
CA GLY A 82 6.45 9.34 -2.98
C GLY A 82 7.47 8.29 -2.50
N LEU A 83 8.42 8.70 -1.68
CA LEU A 83 9.41 7.79 -1.08
C LEU A 83 8.74 6.72 -0.20
N VAL A 84 7.79 7.13 0.66
CA VAL A 84 7.02 6.21 1.53
C VAL A 84 6.26 5.17 0.70
N SER A 85 5.65 5.58 -0.42
CA SER A 85 4.91 4.69 -1.31
C SER A 85 5.76 3.61 -1.99
N ILE A 86 7.08 3.78 -2.04
CA ILE A 86 8.03 2.84 -2.64
C ILE A 86 8.69 1.99 -1.56
N ILE A 87 9.17 2.63 -0.50
CA ILE A 87 9.97 2.00 0.55
C ILE A 87 9.12 0.98 1.34
N TYR A 88 7.90 1.34 1.74
CA TYR A 88 7.10 0.47 2.60
C TYR A 88 6.59 -0.81 1.94
N PRO A 89 6.15 -0.82 0.67
CA PRO A 89 5.88 -2.08 -0.03
C PRO A 89 7.07 -3.03 -0.05
N ILE A 90 8.29 -2.52 -0.26
CA ILE A 90 9.52 -3.33 -0.30
C ILE A 90 9.84 -3.88 1.10
N ILE A 91 9.84 -3.02 2.14
CA ILE A 91 10.11 -3.45 3.52
C ILE A 91 9.08 -4.51 3.96
N ASN A 92 7.80 -4.29 3.67
CA ASN A 92 6.75 -5.23 4.06
C ASN A 92 6.81 -6.53 3.25
N ALA A 93 7.17 -6.49 1.97
CA ALA A 93 7.43 -7.69 1.19
C ALA A 93 8.55 -8.55 1.82
N ILE A 94 9.65 -7.93 2.26
CA ILE A 94 10.75 -8.62 2.95
C ILE A 94 10.28 -9.20 4.30
N LYS A 95 9.58 -8.40 5.12
CA LYS A 95 9.04 -8.86 6.41
C LYS A 95 8.11 -10.05 6.26
N VAL A 96 7.19 -10.00 5.30
CA VAL A 96 6.26 -11.09 5.03
C VAL A 96 6.99 -12.32 4.50
N SER A 97 8.06 -12.15 3.71
CA SER A 97 8.94 -13.26 3.31
C SER A 97 9.57 -13.97 4.53
N ASN A 98 9.92 -13.22 5.57
CA ASN A 98 10.44 -13.74 6.84
C ASN A 98 9.34 -14.30 7.77
N GLY A 99 8.06 -14.16 7.42
CA GLY A 99 6.93 -14.58 8.26
C GLY A 99 6.54 -13.57 9.34
N GLU A 100 7.02 -12.33 9.23
CA GLU A 100 6.65 -11.22 10.11
C GLU A 100 5.37 -10.51 9.61
N ASN A 101 4.67 -9.84 10.53
CA ASN A 101 3.50 -9.05 10.20
C ASN A 101 3.88 -7.74 9.48
N PRO A 102 3.12 -7.33 8.45
CA PRO A 102 3.36 -6.07 7.76
C PRO A 102 3.02 -4.88 8.66
N ASN A 103 3.77 -3.79 8.50
CA ASN A 103 3.51 -2.52 9.16
C ASN A 103 3.59 -1.38 8.14
N TYR A 104 2.46 -0.70 7.95
CA TYR A 104 2.37 0.50 7.14
C TYR A 104 2.09 1.70 8.04
N PRO A 105 3.11 2.51 8.35
CA PRO A 105 2.88 3.76 9.06
C PRO A 105 2.13 4.73 8.14
N LEU A 106 1.43 5.68 8.76
CA LEU A 106 0.55 6.64 8.08
C LEU A 106 -0.68 5.97 7.40
N SER A 107 -0.96 4.71 7.71
CA SER A 107 -2.16 4.01 7.25
C SER A 107 -3.34 4.25 8.20
N PHE A 108 -4.45 4.74 7.66
CA PHE A 108 -5.75 4.81 8.31
C PHE A 108 -6.55 3.53 8.03
N ASN A 109 -7.27 3.04 9.03
CA ASN A 109 -8.10 1.84 8.89
C ASN A 109 -9.46 2.21 8.27
N PHE A 110 -9.56 2.12 6.94
CA PHE A 110 -10.83 2.27 6.22
C PHE A 110 -11.62 0.97 6.22
N ILE A 111 -10.92 -0.17 6.16
CA ILE A 111 -11.48 -1.51 6.13
C ILE A 111 -10.88 -2.29 7.30
N SER A 112 -11.74 -2.83 8.17
CA SER A 112 -11.37 -3.70 9.30
C SER A 112 -11.65 -5.17 8.98
#